data_AF-A0A6B3I2G2-F1
#
_entry.id   AF-A0A6B3I2G2-F1
#
_cell.length_a   1.000
_cell.length_b   1.000
_cell.length_c   1.000
_cell.angle_alpha   90.00
_cell.angle_beta   90.00
_cell.angle_gamma   90.00
#
_symmetry.space_group_name_H-M   'P 1'
#
loop_
_entity.id
_entity.type
_entity.pdbx_description
1 polymer ?
#
loop_
_entity_poly.entity_id
_entity_poly.type
_entity_poly.pdbx_seq_one_letter_code
_entity_poly.pdbx_strand_id
1 'polypeptide(L)' 'LPAGGRVCVAAVNGPGAVVVAGEPQELAALIAACDRESIRAKAIPVDYAAHSAQVAEIEDELREALTGIRPRA' A
#
# COMPACT_ATOMS: atom_id res chain seq x y z
N LEU A 1 -11.51 -10.34 4.03
CA LEU A 1 -11.54 -9.70 2.68
C LEU A 1 -11.02 -10.75 1.72
N PRO A 2 -11.81 -11.22 0.74
CA PRO A 2 -11.39 -12.31 -0.10
C PRO A 2 -10.12 -11.92 -0.86
N ALA A 3 -9.19 -12.87 -0.96
CA ALA A 3 -7.99 -12.79 -1.77
C ALA A 3 -8.39 -12.62 -3.25
N GLY A 4 -8.50 -11.36 -3.67
CA GLY A 4 -8.81 -10.91 -5.04
C GLY A 4 -8.08 -9.61 -5.44
N GLY A 5 -7.16 -9.15 -4.57
CA GLY A 5 -5.81 -8.66 -4.91
C GLY A 5 -5.63 -7.53 -5.92
N ARG A 6 -6.31 -6.39 -5.78
CA ARG A 6 -5.96 -5.18 -6.55
C ARG A 6 -5.70 -3.93 -5.71
N VAL A 7 -6.33 -3.85 -4.54
CA VAL A 7 -6.09 -2.83 -3.52
C VAL A 7 -6.07 -3.52 -2.16
N CYS A 8 -5.08 -3.18 -1.31
CA CYS A 8 -4.93 -3.64 0.07
C CYS A 8 -4.82 -2.44 1.02
N VAL A 9 -5.03 -2.68 2.31
CA VAL A 9 -4.72 -1.69 3.34
C VAL A 9 -3.20 -1.70 3.55
N ALA A 10 -2.56 -0.57 3.29
CA ALA A 10 -1.13 -0.39 3.52
C ALA A 10 -0.83 0.11 4.93
N ALA A 11 -1.69 0.98 5.48
CA ALA A 11 -1.56 1.46 6.85
C ALA A 11 -2.90 1.90 7.44
N VAL A 12 -3.06 1.73 8.75
CA VAL A 12 -4.15 2.32 9.52
C VAL A 12 -3.53 3.36 10.45
N ASN A 13 -3.63 4.64 10.08
CA ASN A 13 -3.08 5.75 10.86
C ASN A 13 -4.06 6.23 11.95
N GLY A 14 -5.33 5.83 11.87
CA GLY A 14 -6.35 6.11 12.86
C GLY A 14 -7.76 5.76 12.35
N PRO A 15 -8.80 5.92 13.19
CA PRO A 15 -10.18 5.54 12.86
C PRO A 15 -10.77 6.30 11.66
N GLY A 16 -10.24 7.49 11.34
CA GLY A 16 -10.63 8.29 10.18
C GLY A 16 -9.54 8.42 9.11
N ALA A 17 -8.45 7.65 9.21
CA ALA A 17 -7.29 7.80 8.33
C ALA A 17 -6.65 6.43 8.02
N VAL A 18 -6.86 5.96 6.80
CA VAL A 18 -6.32 4.71 6.27
C VAL A 18 -5.58 5.01 4.97
N VAL A 19 -4.45 4.33 4.75
CA VAL A 19 -3.72 4.32 3.49
C VAL A 19 -3.97 2.97 2.83
N VAL A 20 -4.28 3.01 1.54
CA VAL A 20 -4.43 1.83 0.71
C VAL A 20 -3.37 1.84 -0.38
N ALA A 21 -2.93 0.65 -0.79
CA ALA A 21 -1.96 0.45 -1.86
C ALA A 21 -2.49 -0.58 -2.86
N GLY A 22 -2.05 -0.50 -4.10
CA GLY A 22 -2.59 -1.32 -5.18
C GLY A 22 -2.17 -0.83 -6.54
N GLU A 23 -2.74 -1.43 -7.58
CA GLU A 23 -2.48 -1.03 -8.96
C GLU A 23 -2.96 0.42 -9.24
N PRO A 24 -2.21 1.23 -10.01
CA PRO A 24 -2.55 2.63 -10.26
C PRO A 24 -3.97 2.84 -10.79
N GLN A 25 -4.42 1.97 -11.71
CA GLN A 25 -5.76 2.05 -12.31
C GLN A 25 -6.86 1.78 -11.28
N GLU A 26 -6.58 0.91 -10.31
CA GLU A 26 -7.52 0.49 -9.27
C GLU A 26 -7.60 1.54 -8.17
N LEU A 27 -6.47 2.15 -7.82
CA LEU A 27 -6.43 3.32 -6.94
C LEU A 27 -7.16 4.52 -7.56
N ALA A 28 -7.00 4.76 -8.87
CA ALA A 28 -7.73 5.81 -9.58
C ALA A 28 -9.25 5.56 -9.57
N ALA A 29 -9.68 4.32 -9.81
CA ALA A 29 -11.09 3.93 -9.75
C ALA A 29 -11.67 4.11 -8.33
N LEU A 30 -10.88 3.78 -7.30
CA LEU A 30 -11.26 3.97 -5.90
C LEU A 30 -11.40 5.45 -5.53
N ILE A 31 -10.45 6.31 -5.94
CA ILE A 31 -10.54 7.76 -5.71
C ILE A 31 -11.82 8.31 -6.35
N ALA A 32 -12.08 7.94 -7.61
CA ALA A 32 -13.31 8.37 -8.30
C ALA A 32 -14.59 7.87 -7.61
N ALA A 33 -14.56 6.70 -6.96
CA ALA A 33 -15.68 6.20 -6.15
C ALA A 33 -15.86 7.02 -4.86
N CYS A 34 -14.78 7.30 -4.15
CA CYS A 34 -14.81 8.15 -2.96
C CYS A 34 -15.35 9.55 -3.28
N ASP A 35 -14.94 10.16 -4.40
CA ASP A 35 -15.42 11.47 -4.82
C ASP A 35 -16.94 11.49 -5.05
N ARG A 36 -17.50 10.45 -5.66
CA ARG A 36 -18.97 10.31 -5.85
C ARG A 36 -19.72 10.24 -4.51
N GLU A 37 -19.09 9.69 -3.49
CA GLU A 37 -19.64 9.54 -2.15
C GLU A 37 -19.26 10.70 -1.22
N SER A 38 -18.61 11.75 -1.73
CA SER A 38 -18.07 12.86 -0.93
C SER A 38 -17.11 12.43 0.19
N ILE A 39 -16.42 11.30 -0.01
CA ILE A 39 -15.37 10.79 0.86
C ILE A 39 -14.04 11.39 0.39
N ARG A 40 -13.29 12.00 1.30
CA ARG A 40 -11.96 12.55 0.98
C ARG A 40 -10.97 11.42 0.68
N ALA A 41 -10.52 11.33 -0.56
CA ALA A 41 -9.41 10.49 -0.98
C ALA A 41 -8.40 11.30 -1.81
N LYS A 42 -7.11 10.97 -1.70
CA LYS A 42 -6.05 11.60 -2.51
C LYS A 42 -4.94 10.60 -2.80
N ALA A 43 -4.37 10.69 -4.00
CA ALA A 43 -3.16 9.95 -4.32
C ALA A 43 -1.97 10.44 -3.47
N ILE A 44 -1.10 9.51 -3.09
CA ILE A 44 0.17 9.81 -2.44
C ILE A 44 1.25 9.78 -3.53
N PRO A 45 2.13 10.80 -3.62
CA PRO A 45 3.16 10.88 -4.68
C PRO A 45 4.31 9.92 -4.36
N VAL A 46 4.07 8.62 -4.53
CA VAL A 46 5.04 7.54 -4.41
C VAL A 46 4.88 6.65 -5.65
N ASP A 47 6.00 6.12 -6.13
CA ASP A 47 6.13 5.36 -7.37
C ASP A 47 5.96 3.84 -7.19
N TYR A 48 5.76 3.37 -5.95
CA TYR A 48 5.55 1.97 -5.64
C TYR A 48 4.48 1.74 -4.57
N ALA A 49 3.81 0.59 -4.64
CA ALA A 49 2.80 0.15 -3.69
C ALA A 49 3.45 -0.54 -2.47
N ALA A 50 3.95 0.24 -1.50
CA ALA A 50 4.43 -0.32 -0.24
C ALA A 50 3.32 -1.13 0.47
N HIS A 51 3.68 -2.21 1.16
CA HIS A 51 2.76 -3.09 1.91
C HIS A 51 1.67 -3.76 1.05
N SER A 52 2.03 -4.12 -0.17
CA SER A 52 1.16 -4.82 -1.13
C SER A 52 1.84 -6.08 -1.67
N ALA A 53 1.11 -6.91 -2.42
CA ALA A 53 1.69 -8.10 -3.05
C ALA A 53 2.82 -7.75 -4.04
N GLN A 54 2.78 -6.56 -4.62
CA GLN A 54 3.78 -6.06 -5.56
C GLN A 54 5.17 -5.93 -4.93
N VAL A 55 5.27 -5.68 -3.61
CA VAL A 55 6.58 -5.59 -2.93
C VAL A 55 7.13 -6.97 -2.52
N ALA A 56 6.34 -8.04 -2.66
CA ALA A 56 6.79 -9.39 -2.31
C ALA A 56 7.89 -9.90 -3.27
N GLU A 57 7.94 -9.39 -4.50
CA GLU A 57 8.93 -9.80 -5.50
C GLU A 57 10.38 -9.49 -5.07
N ILE A 58 10.57 -8.47 -4.21
CA ILE A 58 11.90 -8.06 -3.73
C ILE A 58 12.24 -8.62 -2.34
N GLU A 59 11.43 -9.54 -1.79
CA GLU A 59 11.64 -10.05 -0.42
C GLU A 59 13.03 -10.69 -0.24
N ASP A 60 13.42 -11.56 -1.16
CA ASP A 60 14.68 -12.29 -1.06
C ASP A 60 15.89 -11.36 -1.24
N GLU A 61 15.81 -10.42 -2.18
CA GLU A 61 16.87 -9.41 -2.40
C GLU A 61 17.05 -8.52 -1.17
N LEU A 62 15.94 -8.04 -0.58
CA LEU A 62 15.98 -7.27 0.66
C LEU A 62 16.58 -8.08 1.81
N ARG A 63 16.23 -9.36 1.92
CA ARG A 63 16.74 -10.24 2.97
C ARG A 63 18.25 -10.43 2.84
N GLU A 64 18.75 -10.65 1.63
CA GLU A 64 20.17 -10.77 1.35
C GLU A 64 20.90 -9.45 1.67
N ALA A 65 20.39 -8.32 1.14
CA ALA A 65 20.99 -7.00 1.32
C ALA A 65 21.08 -6.56 2.79
N LEU A 66 20.13 -6.98 3.63
CA LEU A 66 20.09 -6.64 5.06
C LEU A 66 20.89 -7.63 5.94
N THR A 67 21.61 -8.57 5.33
CA THR A 67 22.43 -9.54 6.06
C THR A 67 23.49 -8.85 6.92
N GLY A 68 23.65 -9.31 8.16
CA GLY A 68 24.65 -8.78 9.10
C GLY A 68 24.19 -7.54 9.88
N ILE A 69 23.06 -6.94 9.54
CA ILE A 69 22.46 -5.88 10.37
C ILE A 69 22.02 -6.47 11.72
N ARG A 70 22.30 -5.74 12.79
CA ARG A 70 21.93 -6.08 14.18
C ARG A 70 21.23 -4.89 14.81
N PRO A 71 19.95 -5.01 15.23
CA PRO A 71 19.28 -3.96 15.98
C PRO A 71 20.07 -3.62 17.25
N ARG A 72 20.12 -2.34 17.60
CA ARG A 72 20.61 -1.86 18.90
C ARG A 72 19.42 -1.31 19.69
N ALA A 73 19.40 -1.60 20.98
CA ALA A 73 18.42 -1.05 21.91
C ALA A 73 18.81 0.39 22.32
#